data_AF-A0A2V9JS16-F1
#
_entry.id   AF-A0A2V9JS16-F1
#
_cell.length_a   1.000
_cell.length_b   1.000
_cell.length_c   1.000
_cell.angle_alpha   90.00
_cell.angle_beta   90.00
_cell.angle_gamma   90.00
#
_symmetry.space_group_name_H-M   'P 1'
#
loop_
_entity.id
_entity.type
_entity.pdbx_description
1 polymer ?
#
loop_
_entity_poly.entity_id
_entity_poly.type
_entity_poly.pdbx_seq_one_letter_code
_entity_poly.pdbx_strand_id
1 'polypeptide(L)'
;MPQLQVSLSSEILPERREYERTATTVVNAYVRPVMRRYLDSLGAGLRARGIDAPLLMMQSSGGLTPGEDAALRPVYVLESGPAAGVLAAKWIARRSGYRDA
;
A
#
# COMPACT_ATOMS: atom_id res chain seq x y z
N MET A 1 19.44 14.61 15.75
CA MET A 1 18.58 14.81 14.56
C MET A 1 17.16 14.37 14.91
N PRO A 2 16.26 15.28 15.34
CA PRO A 2 14.86 14.93 15.52
C PRO A 2 14.17 14.98 14.15
N GLN A 3 13.30 14.00 13.82
CA GLN A 3 12.47 13.88 12.59
C GLN A 3 12.96 12.95 11.45
N LEU A 4 14.02 12.16 11.62
CA LEU A 4 14.37 11.15 10.61
C LEU A 4 13.30 10.04 10.59
N GLN A 5 12.79 9.69 9.40
CA GLN A 5 11.90 8.54 9.26
C GLN A 5 12.71 7.24 9.34
N VAL A 6 12.33 6.34 10.24
CA VAL A 6 13.01 5.06 10.47
C VAL A 6 12.10 3.92 10.03
N SER A 7 12.63 2.99 9.23
CA SER A 7 11.96 1.73 8.90
C SER A 7 12.72 0.58 9.58
N LEU A 8 12.06 -0.11 10.51
CA LEU A 8 12.63 -1.27 11.19
C LEU A 8 12.34 -2.52 10.38
N SER A 9 13.37 -3.30 10.05
CA SER A 9 13.20 -4.45 9.17
C SER A 9 12.32 -5.55 9.76
N SER A 10 12.32 -5.68 11.10
CA SER A 10 11.41 -6.55 11.85
C SER A 10 9.94 -6.14 11.78
N GLU A 11 9.64 -4.88 11.45
CA GLU A 11 8.27 -4.39 11.28
C GLU A 11 7.84 -4.42 9.80
N ILE A 12 8.80 -4.32 8.87
CA ILE A 12 8.54 -4.29 7.42
C ILE A 12 8.51 -5.70 6.80
N LEU A 13 9.44 -6.59 7.15
CA LEU A 13 9.44 -7.96 6.63
C LEU A 13 10.07 -8.90 7.68
N PRO A 14 9.29 -9.42 8.64
CA PRO A 14 9.79 -10.24 9.76
C PRO A 14 10.17 -11.67 9.33
N GLU A 15 10.98 -11.80 8.29
CA GLU A 15 11.47 -13.08 7.77
C GLU A 15 12.96 -13.25 8.03
N ARG A 16 13.41 -14.51 8.17
CA ARG A 16 14.83 -14.84 8.42
C ARG A 16 15.75 -14.57 7.22
N ARG A 17 15.20 -14.16 6.07
CA ARG A 17 15.94 -13.94 4.82
C ARG A 17 16.55 -12.54 4.76
N GLU A 18 17.86 -12.44 4.99
CA GLU A 18 18.54 -11.13 5.16
C GLU A 18 18.46 -10.23 3.94
N TYR A 19 18.65 -10.79 2.73
CA TYR A 19 18.68 -10.03 1.50
C TYR A 19 17.30 -9.42 1.22
N GLU A 20 16.25 -10.25 1.17
CA GLU A 20 14.88 -9.81 0.92
C GLU A 20 14.42 -8.84 2.02
N ARG A 21 14.65 -9.19 3.30
CA ARG A 21 14.32 -8.32 4.43
C ARG A 21 14.97 -6.95 4.32
N THR A 22 16.27 -6.90 4.01
CA THR A 22 17.00 -5.63 3.86
C THR A 22 16.51 -4.86 2.63
N ALA A 23 16.42 -5.51 1.47
CA ALA A 23 15.98 -4.88 0.23
C ALA A 23 14.59 -4.26 0.35
N THR A 24 13.62 -5.02 0.88
CA THR A 24 12.24 -4.53 1.13
C THR A 24 12.24 -3.37 2.12
N THR A 25 13.05 -3.42 3.19
CA THR A 25 13.15 -2.34 4.18
C THR A 25 13.74 -1.07 3.58
N VAL A 26 14.77 -1.19 2.75
CA VAL A 26 15.39 -0.06 2.04
C VAL A 26 14.40 0.59 1.08
N VAL A 27 13.68 -0.21 0.28
CA VAL A 27 12.63 0.30 -0.62
C VAL A 27 11.53 1.01 0.17
N ASN A 28 11.08 0.43 1.29
CA ASN A 28 10.09 1.06 2.16
C ASN A 28 10.57 2.43 2.66
N ALA A 29 11.78 2.49 3.22
CA ALA A 29 12.37 3.72 3.73
C ALA A 29 12.54 4.79 2.64
N TYR A 30 12.93 4.38 1.43
CA TYR A 30 13.12 5.27 0.28
C TYR A 30 11.81 5.92 -0.18
N VAL A 31 10.72 5.15 -0.24
CA VAL A 31 9.43 5.61 -0.79
C VAL A 31 8.59 6.36 0.27
N ARG A 32 8.75 6.03 1.56
CA ARG A 32 7.92 6.55 2.65
C ARG A 32 7.74 8.08 2.69
N PRO A 33 8.77 8.93 2.48
CA PRO A 33 8.59 10.38 2.51
C PRO A 33 7.72 10.90 1.37
N VAL A 34 7.77 10.26 0.19
CA VAL A 34 6.96 10.63 -0.97
C VAL A 34 5.51 10.20 -0.75
N MET A 35 5.32 8.94 -0.33
CA MET A 35 3.98 8.40 -0.10
C MET A 35 3.23 9.15 1.00
N ARG A 36 3.92 9.48 2.10
CA ARG A 36 3.33 10.25 3.19
C ARG A 36 2.80 11.61 2.71
N ARG A 37 3.62 12.37 1.98
CA ARG A 37 3.21 13.67 1.42
C ARG A 37 2.02 13.54 0.48
N TYR A 38 2.00 12.51 -0.35
CA TYR A 38 0.89 12.25 -1.27
C TYR A 38 -0.42 11.97 -0.52
N LEU A 39 -0.40 11.03 0.43
CA LEU A 39 -1.62 10.62 1.15
C LEU A 39 -2.11 11.72 2.11
N ASP A 40 -1.21 12.49 2.71
CA ASP A 40 -1.59 13.65 3.53
C ASP A 40 -2.30 14.72 2.66
N SER A 41 -1.74 15.03 1.48
CA SER A 41 -2.33 15.98 0.53
C SER A 41 -3.68 15.50 0.00
N LEU A 42 -3.77 14.23 -0.40
CA LEU A 42 -5.01 13.62 -0.88
C LEU A 42 -6.10 13.65 0.20
N GLY A 43 -5.77 13.19 1.41
CA GLY A 43 -6.71 13.19 2.54
C GLY A 43 -7.20 14.60 2.89
N ALA A 44 -6.31 15.60 2.89
CA ALA A 44 -6.70 17.00 3.09
C ALA A 44 -7.62 17.52 1.98
N GLY A 45 -7.31 17.20 0.72
CA GLY A 45 -8.11 17.61 -0.43
C GLY A 45 -9.51 16.97 -0.48
N LEU A 46 -9.65 15.74 0.00
CA LEU A 46 -10.94 15.06 0.16
C LEU A 46 -11.78 15.71 1.27
N ARG A 47 -11.18 15.94 2.45
CA ARG A 47 -11.87 16.61 3.56
C ARG A 47 -12.32 18.02 3.21
N ALA A 48 -11.49 18.78 2.49
CA ALA A 48 -11.84 20.13 2.04
C ALA A 48 -13.05 20.16 1.09
N ARG A 49 -13.38 19.02 0.44
CA ARG A 49 -14.56 18.86 -0.41
C ARG A 49 -15.77 18.28 0.32
N GLY A 50 -15.69 18.13 1.64
CA GLY A 50 -16.77 17.56 2.45
C GLY A 50 -16.94 16.04 2.30
N ILE A 51 -15.92 15.33 1.79
CA ILE A 51 -15.96 13.87 1.68
C ILE A 51 -15.59 13.28 3.05
N ASP A 52 -16.60 12.80 3.76
CA ASP A 52 -16.45 12.09 5.03
C ASP A 52 -16.47 10.57 4.81
N ALA A 53 -15.38 10.06 4.25
CA ALA A 53 -15.20 8.63 4.01
C ALA A 53 -13.75 8.19 4.31
N PRO A 54 -13.54 6.94 4.77
CA PRO A 54 -12.19 6.42 4.98
C PRO A 54 -11.39 6.41 3.67
N LEU A 55 -10.17 6.95 3.71
CA LEU A 55 -9.21 6.80 2.60
C LEU A 55 -8.56 5.42 2.68
N LEU A 56 -8.93 4.55 1.74
CA LEU A 56 -8.41 3.18 1.64
C LEU A 56 -7.53 3.03 0.41
N MET A 57 -6.43 2.29 0.57
CA MET A 57 -5.47 1.95 -0.47
C MET A 57 -5.53 0.44 -0.76
N MET A 58 -5.45 0.08 -2.02
CA MET A 58 -5.29 -1.33 -2.42
C MET A 58 -3.88 -1.80 -2.08
N GLN A 59 -3.77 -3.01 -1.54
CA GLN A 59 -2.50 -3.69 -1.31
C GLN A 59 -2.17 -4.62 -2.47
N SER A 60 -0.88 -4.88 -2.70
CA SER A 60 -0.42 -5.82 -3.73
C SER A 60 -0.93 -7.26 -3.50
N SER A 61 -1.28 -7.60 -2.25
CA SER A 61 -1.92 -8.86 -1.87
C SER A 61 -3.41 -8.95 -2.23
N GLY A 62 -4.02 -7.85 -2.70
CA GLY A 62 -5.43 -7.81 -3.09
C GLY A 62 -6.41 -7.39 -2.00
N GLY A 63 -5.92 -6.95 -0.83
CA GLY A 63 -6.73 -6.38 0.25
C GLY A 63 -6.79 -4.85 0.24
N LEU A 64 -7.55 -4.26 1.15
CA LEU A 64 -7.56 -2.80 1.40
C LEU A 64 -6.86 -2.48 2.72
N THR A 65 -6.13 -1.37 2.77
CA THR A 65 -5.49 -0.84 3.98
C THR A 65 -5.78 0.65 4.14
N PRO A 66 -5.90 1.19 5.36
CA PRO A 66 -6.00 2.63 5.58
C PRO A 66 -4.83 3.41 4.95
N GLY A 67 -5.10 4.62 4.46
CA GLY A 67 -4.05 5.49 3.89
C GLY A 67 -2.94 5.82 4.90
N GLU A 68 -3.26 5.92 6.18
CA GLU A 68 -2.28 6.09 7.25
C GLU A 68 -1.31 4.91 7.37
N ASP A 69 -1.80 3.68 7.24
CA ASP A 69 -0.99 2.47 7.24
C ASP A 69 -0.12 2.38 5.98
N ALA A 70 -0.70 2.70 4.83
CA ALA A 70 0.03 2.75 3.55
C ALA A 70 1.14 3.81 3.58
N ALA A 71 0.96 4.91 4.32
CA ALA A 71 1.99 5.93 4.51
C ALA A 71 3.13 5.46 5.43
N LEU A 72 2.91 4.47 6.30
CA LEU A 72 3.95 3.87 7.13
C LEU A 72 4.70 2.76 6.39
N ARG A 73 3.96 1.95 5.61
CA ARG A 73 4.46 0.75 4.94
C ARG A 73 4.15 0.78 3.43
N PRO A 74 4.64 1.77 2.68
CA PRO A 74 4.31 1.94 1.26
C PRO A 74 4.70 0.75 0.38
N VAL A 75 5.65 -0.07 0.83
CA VAL A 75 6.11 -1.23 0.05
C VAL A 75 4.98 -2.23 -0.25
N TYR A 76 3.93 -2.28 0.57
CA TYR A 76 2.77 -3.18 0.37
C TYR A 76 1.70 -2.67 -0.57
N VAL A 77 1.82 -1.43 -1.05
CA VAL A 77 0.87 -0.82 -1.98
C VAL A 77 1.53 -0.45 -3.32
N LEU A 78 2.81 -0.79 -3.48
CA LEU A 78 3.51 -0.76 -4.77
C LEU A 78 2.85 -1.76 -5.73
N GLU A 79 2.63 -1.38 -6.99
CA GLU A 79 1.96 -2.23 -7.98
C GLU A 79 0.55 -2.72 -7.54
N SER A 80 -0.12 -1.96 -6.69
CA SER A 80 -1.49 -2.26 -6.25
C SER A 80 -2.52 -2.20 -7.39
N GLY A 81 -2.25 -1.40 -8.44
CA GLY A 81 -3.09 -1.30 -9.63
C GLY A 81 -3.22 -2.63 -10.40
N PRO A 82 -2.12 -3.27 -10.82
CA PRO A 82 -2.16 -4.60 -11.42
C PRO A 82 -2.88 -5.65 -10.56
N ALA A 83 -2.66 -5.66 -9.25
CA ALA A 83 -3.35 -6.56 -8.33
C ALA A 83 -4.88 -6.33 -8.34
N ALA A 84 -5.33 -5.07 -8.29
CA ALA A 84 -6.74 -4.72 -8.44
C ALA A 84 -7.31 -5.19 -9.78
N GLY A 85 -6.53 -5.05 -10.87
CA GLY A 85 -6.92 -5.49 -12.20
C GLY A 85 -7.19 -7.00 -12.27
N VAL A 86 -6.30 -7.82 -11.72
CA VAL A 86 -6.48 -9.28 -11.65
C VAL A 86 -7.72 -9.64 -10.82
N LEU A 87 -7.92 -8.99 -9.68
CA LEU A 87 -9.10 -9.21 -8.85
C LEU A 87 -10.41 -8.84 -9.56
N ALA A 88 -10.43 -7.72 -10.28
CA ALA A 88 -11.57 -7.30 -11.07
C ALA A 88 -11.86 -8.30 -12.20
N ALA A 89 -10.83 -8.73 -12.93
CA ALA A 89 -10.96 -9.72 -14.00
C ALA A 89 -11.53 -11.04 -13.48
N LYS A 90 -10.99 -11.57 -12.37
CA LYS A 90 -11.50 -12.76 -11.70
C LYS A 90 -12.94 -12.63 -11.27
N TRP A 91 -13.33 -11.48 -10.72
CA TRP A 91 -14.70 -11.22 -10.29
C TRP A 91 -15.68 -11.19 -11.48
N ILE A 92 -15.30 -10.55 -12.59
CA ILE A 92 -16.10 -10.52 -13.82
C ILE A 92 -16.22 -11.93 -14.40
N ALA A 93 -15.10 -12.65 -14.51
CA ALA A 93 -15.06 -14.00 -15.08
C ALA A 93 -15.98 -14.97 -14.33
N ARG A 94 -15.96 -14.94 -13.00
CA ARG A 94 -16.86 -15.75 -12.15
C ARG A 94 -18.33 -15.43 -12.39
N ARG A 95 -18.68 -14.16 -12.58
CA ARG A 95 -20.07 -13.75 -12.90
C ARG A 95 -20.49 -14.14 -14.30
N SER A 96 -19.54 -14.30 -15.21
CA SER A 96 -19.76 -14.79 -16.57
C SER A 96 -19.69 -16.33 -16.69
N GLY A 97 -19.54 -17.06 -15.58
CA GLY A 97 -19.52 -18.52 -15.57
C GLY A 97 -18.14 -19.17 -15.73
N TYR A 98 -17.07 -18.39 -15.86
CA TYR A 98 -15.70 -18.90 -15.97
C TYR A 98 -15.09 -19.07 -14.57
N ARG A 99 -14.73 -20.30 -14.20
CA ARG A 99 -14.26 -20.65 -12.83
C ARG A 99 -12.74 -20.63 -12.66
N ASP A 100 -11.99 -20.77 -13.75
CA ASP A 100 -10.52 -20.93 -13.75
C ASP A 100 -9.77 -19.69 -14.26
N ALA A 101 -10.37 -18.51 -14.10
CA ALA A 101 -9.79 -17.22 -14.45
C ALA A 101 -9.28 -16.45 -13.21
#